data_AF-A0ABD5YB31-F1
#
_entry.id   AF-A0ABD5YB31-F1
#
_cell.length_a   1.000
_cell.length_b   1.000
_cell.length_c   1.000
_cell.angle_alpha   90.00
_cell.angle_beta   90.00
_cell.angle_gamma   90.00
#
_symmetry.space_group_name_H-M   'P 1'
#
loop_
_entity.id
_entity.type
_entity.pdbx_description
1 polymer ?
#
loop_
_entity_poly.entity_id
_entity_poly.type
_entity_poly.pdbx_seq_one_letter_code
_entity_poly.pdbx_strand_id
1 'polypeptide(L)'
;MTQQLSLEETTALLLDEHQKEYSNSIPPKALHKILYFAEKEFQKKHINAEIPLFWYMYGAVVKTSNSGVRVINTDHGQRIACDTEPSDITASDTAVQKGRRALSRSLDQYYDLGLDSLTDKMYREAPYDVQQTYRRLDKQLEVATDDEQTTLFGKKNREPTRESLCAFVEHFPLADYPEYEDDLYIWYRLMSAEIDSDDYDPNRAQKLAKMFWRLFCLELACRNNNGLTRQEIATEVDENSIRDAKQHLRSKFLELEREKARANASDSEEALKAAEAFVVPHLDVKIPV
;
A
#
# COMPACT_ATOMS: atom_id res chain seq x y z
N MET A 1 23.94 -24.16 14.75
CA MET A 1 23.18 -23.01 15.27
C MET A 1 22.76 -22.19 14.08
N THR A 2 21.46 -21.96 13.91
CA THR A 2 20.91 -21.17 12.80
C THR A 2 21.34 -19.71 12.93
N GLN A 3 21.88 -19.15 11.86
CA GLN A 3 22.34 -17.76 11.76
C GLN A 3 21.11 -16.85 11.67
N GLN A 4 20.54 -16.46 12.81
CA GLN A 4 19.28 -15.72 12.88
C GLN A 4 19.51 -14.30 13.37
N LEU A 5 19.04 -13.31 12.61
CA LEU A 5 18.97 -11.90 13.01
C LEU A 5 17.51 -11.53 13.31
N SER A 6 17.24 -10.94 14.48
CA SER A 6 15.93 -10.38 14.78
C SER A 6 15.68 -9.07 14.00
N LEU A 7 14.43 -8.56 14.03
CA LEU A 7 14.11 -7.24 13.49
C LEU A 7 14.92 -6.12 14.18
N GLU A 8 15.03 -6.18 15.51
CA GLU A 8 15.79 -5.21 16.31
C GLU A 8 17.27 -5.28 15.99
N GLU A 9 17.87 -6.47 15.96
CA GLU A 9 19.28 -6.64 15.58
C GLU A 9 19.54 -6.13 14.15
N THR A 10 18.64 -6.46 13.21
CA THR A 10 18.71 -5.97 11.83
C THR A 10 18.63 -4.44 11.76
N THR A 11 17.72 -3.84 12.53
CA THR A 11 17.52 -2.39 12.58
C THR A 11 18.69 -1.68 13.27
N ALA A 12 19.24 -2.25 14.34
CA ALA A 12 20.41 -1.74 15.03
C ALA A 12 21.63 -1.73 14.10
N LEU A 13 21.86 -2.82 13.36
CA LEU A 13 22.90 -2.88 12.33
C LEU A 13 22.67 -1.85 11.22
N LEU A 14 21.42 -1.68 10.78
CA LEU A 14 21.07 -0.72 9.74
C LEU A 14 21.40 0.71 10.17
N LEU A 15 20.99 1.10 11.38
CA LEU A 15 21.23 2.43 11.93
C LEU A 15 22.73 2.68 12.16
N ASP A 16 23.49 1.68 12.59
CA ASP A 16 24.94 1.79 12.75
C ASP A 16 25.69 1.91 11.42
N GLU A 17 25.31 1.14 10.38
CA GLU A 17 25.89 1.30 9.04
C GLU A 17 25.52 2.68 8.46
N HIS A 18 24.28 3.11 8.66
CA HIS A 18 23.81 4.41 8.20
C HIS A 18 24.61 5.57 8.84
N GLN A 19 24.81 5.55 10.16
CA GLN A 19 25.55 6.61 10.88
C GLN A 19 27.02 6.73 10.47
N LYS A 20 27.64 5.66 9.97
CA LYS A 20 29.03 5.69 9.50
C LYS A 20 29.20 6.43 8.19
N GLU A 21 28.18 6.42 7.34
CA GLU A 21 28.29 6.88 5.95
C GLU A 21 27.44 8.13 5.67
N TYR A 22 26.38 8.38 6.42
CA TYR A 22 25.41 9.43 6.14
C TYR A 22 25.10 10.30 7.37
N SER A 23 24.92 11.60 7.14
CA SER A 23 24.71 12.60 8.20
C SER A 23 23.24 12.92 8.52
N ASN A 24 22.29 12.38 7.75
CA ASN A 24 20.85 12.64 7.91
C ASN A 24 20.16 11.55 8.75
N SER A 25 18.84 11.60 8.92
CA SER A 25 18.08 10.48 9.50
C SER A 25 17.39 9.68 8.39
N ILE A 26 17.19 8.38 8.61
CA ILE A 26 16.35 7.54 7.74
C ILE A 26 14.88 7.92 7.99
N PRO A 27 14.13 8.38 6.97
CA PRO A 27 12.70 8.64 7.10
C PRO A 27 11.93 7.35 7.40
N PRO A 28 10.85 7.39 8.20
CA PRO A 28 10.10 6.18 8.55
C PRO A 28 9.61 5.37 7.34
N LYS A 29 9.14 6.06 6.29
CA LYS A 29 8.69 5.40 5.06
C LYS A 29 9.81 4.65 4.33
N ALA A 30 11.06 5.12 4.45
CA ALA A 30 12.21 4.50 3.81
C ALA A 30 12.63 3.21 4.53
N LEU A 31 12.45 3.14 5.86
CA LEU A 31 12.80 1.95 6.66
C LEU A 31 12.18 0.68 6.08
N HIS A 32 10.88 0.68 5.80
CA HIS A 32 10.21 -0.51 5.27
C HIS A 32 10.79 -0.99 3.93
N LYS A 33 11.23 -0.05 3.09
CA LYS A 33 11.72 -0.33 1.73
C LYS A 33 13.15 -0.84 1.79
N ILE A 34 13.97 -0.22 2.64
CA ILE A 34 15.34 -0.69 2.92
C ILE A 34 15.29 -2.10 3.51
N LEU A 35 14.44 -2.35 4.52
CA LEU A 35 14.34 -3.67 5.13
C LEU A 35 13.77 -4.73 4.18
N TYR A 36 12.83 -4.37 3.29
CA TYR A 36 12.36 -5.27 2.23
C TYR A 36 13.48 -5.72 1.29
N PHE A 37 14.32 -4.79 0.80
CA PHE A 37 15.44 -5.15 -0.07
C PHE A 37 16.58 -5.84 0.70
N ALA A 38 16.79 -5.50 1.97
CA ALA A 38 17.71 -6.20 2.84
C ALA A 38 17.29 -7.66 3.05
N GLU A 39 16.00 -7.94 3.28
CA GLU A 39 15.47 -9.31 3.40
C GLU A 39 15.81 -10.13 2.15
N LYS A 40 15.65 -9.56 0.95
CA LYS A 40 16.02 -10.24 -0.30
C LYS A 40 17.52 -10.52 -0.40
N GLU A 41 18.36 -9.59 0.03
CA GLU A 41 19.80 -9.83 0.09
C GLU A 41 20.18 -10.87 1.16
N PHE A 42 19.43 -10.94 2.27
CA PHE A 42 19.59 -11.97 3.29
C PHE A 42 19.23 -13.35 2.74
N GLN A 43 18.10 -13.48 2.04
CA GLN A 43 17.68 -14.72 1.37
C GLN A 43 18.74 -15.21 0.37
N LYS A 44 19.27 -14.31 -0.49
CA LYS A 44 20.35 -14.65 -1.45
C LYS A 44 21.64 -15.12 -0.77
N LYS A 45 21.90 -14.67 0.46
CA LYS A 45 23.11 -15.01 1.23
C LYS A 45 22.89 -16.11 2.26
N HIS A 46 21.69 -16.72 2.27
CA HIS A 46 21.27 -17.75 3.24
C HIS A 46 21.44 -17.29 4.70
N ILE A 47 21.08 -16.04 4.98
CA ILE A 47 20.99 -15.50 6.34
C ILE A 47 19.52 -15.63 6.76
N ASN A 48 19.26 -16.26 7.90
CA ASN A 48 17.91 -16.27 8.46
C ASN A 48 17.67 -14.90 9.13
N ALA A 49 16.66 -14.16 8.69
CA ALA A 49 16.31 -12.88 9.31
C ALA A 49 14.81 -12.84 9.50
N GLU A 50 14.38 -12.53 10.71
CA GLU A 50 12.95 -12.40 11.04
C GLU A 50 12.52 -10.95 10.86
N ILE A 51 12.28 -10.57 9.60
CA ILE A 51 11.73 -9.26 9.26
C ILE A 51 10.24 -9.43 8.96
N PRO A 52 9.32 -9.17 9.90
CA PRO A 52 7.90 -9.37 9.68
C PRO A 52 7.35 -8.36 8.66
N LEU A 53 7.03 -8.83 7.45
CA LEU A 53 6.64 -8.05 6.30
C LEU A 53 5.24 -8.42 5.81
N PHE A 54 4.50 -7.42 5.35
CA PHE A 54 3.24 -7.59 4.63
C PHE A 54 3.09 -6.53 3.55
N TRP A 55 2.31 -6.80 2.50
CA TRP A 55 2.05 -5.83 1.43
C TRP A 55 0.85 -4.93 1.74
N TYR A 56 1.05 -3.61 1.74
CA TYR A 56 -0.02 -2.65 2.00
C TYR A 56 0.18 -1.29 1.31
N MET A 57 -0.83 -0.87 0.54
CA MET A 57 -0.99 0.41 -0.18
C MET A 57 0.18 0.90 -1.04
N TYR A 58 1.34 1.14 -0.45
CA TYR A 58 2.53 1.68 -1.10
C TYR A 58 3.70 0.68 -0.98
N GLY A 59 3.37 -0.60 -1.08
CA GLY A 59 4.28 -1.74 -1.10
C GLY A 59 4.48 -2.43 0.24
N ALA A 60 5.64 -3.07 0.43
CA ALA A 60 5.91 -3.83 1.64
C ALA A 60 6.05 -2.92 2.87
N VAL A 61 5.47 -3.36 3.99
CA VAL A 61 5.47 -2.71 5.30
C VAL A 61 6.05 -3.70 6.30
N VAL A 62 6.96 -3.20 7.13
CA VAL A 62 7.56 -3.97 8.24
C VAL A 62 6.71 -3.71 9.48
N LYS A 63 6.26 -4.78 10.14
CA LYS A 63 5.57 -4.66 11.42
C LYS A 63 6.57 -4.24 12.50
N THR A 64 6.34 -3.09 13.11
CA THR A 64 7.15 -2.55 14.22
C THR A 64 6.41 -2.54 15.55
N SER A 65 5.10 -2.73 15.54
CA SER A 65 4.29 -2.86 16.75
C SER A 65 4.77 -4.00 17.66
N ASN A 66 4.86 -3.71 18.96
CA ASN A 66 5.38 -4.62 19.99
C ASN A 66 6.84 -5.08 19.76
N SER A 67 7.62 -4.35 18.97
CA SER A 67 9.07 -4.53 18.82
C SER A 67 9.85 -3.43 19.56
N GLY A 68 11.17 -3.59 19.65
CA GLY A 68 12.07 -2.52 20.09
C GLY A 68 12.28 -1.40 19.06
N VAL A 69 11.65 -1.47 17.88
CA VAL A 69 11.77 -0.48 16.80
C VAL A 69 10.58 0.47 16.81
N ARG A 70 10.83 1.78 16.86
CA ARG A 70 9.79 2.80 16.96
C ARG A 70 10.11 4.07 16.16
N VAL A 71 9.06 4.72 15.68
CA VAL A 71 9.15 6.08 15.13
C VAL A 71 9.02 7.07 16.28
N ILE A 72 10.00 7.97 16.42
CA ILE A 72 9.96 9.05 17.42
C ILE A 72 9.97 10.41 16.74
N ASN A 73 9.21 11.34 17.31
CA ASN A 73 9.19 12.75 16.89
C ASN A 73 10.37 13.49 17.53
N THR A 74 11.02 14.33 16.73
CA THR A 74 12.12 15.22 17.13
C THR A 74 11.86 16.63 16.60
N ASP A 75 12.64 17.60 17.05
CA ASP A 75 12.56 19.00 16.56
C ASP A 75 12.81 19.11 15.05
N HIS A 76 13.42 18.09 14.43
CA HIS A 76 13.74 18.03 13.01
C HIS A 76 12.88 17.02 12.23
N GLY A 77 11.75 16.60 12.80
CA GLY A 77 10.82 15.64 12.19
C GLY A 77 10.89 14.25 12.82
N GLN A 78 10.52 13.22 12.04
CA GLN A 78 10.46 11.85 12.53
C GLN A 78 11.76 11.09 12.27
N ARG A 79 12.19 10.27 13.24
CA ARG A 79 13.31 9.34 13.07
C ARG A 79 12.96 7.95 13.60
N ILE A 80 13.70 6.95 13.12
CA ILE A 80 13.66 5.59 13.66
C ILE A 80 14.56 5.51 14.89
N ALA A 81 14.06 4.89 15.95
CA ALA A 81 14.83 4.48 17.11
C ALA A 81 14.70 2.97 17.30
N CYS A 82 15.77 2.35 17.80
CA CYS A 82 15.81 0.95 18.15
C CYS A 82 16.33 0.82 19.58
N ASP A 83 15.68 -0.03 20.38
CA ASP A 83 16.07 -0.27 21.77
C ASP A 83 17.29 -1.21 21.89
N THR A 84 17.71 -1.83 20.80
CA THR A 84 18.92 -2.69 20.72
C THR A 84 20.10 -1.90 20.15
N GLU A 85 21.24 -1.94 20.83
CA GLU A 85 22.50 -1.39 20.32
C GLU A 85 23.32 -2.46 19.58
N PRO A 86 24.25 -2.07 18.68
CA PRO A 86 25.11 -3.02 17.98
C PRO A 86 25.94 -3.93 18.89
N SER A 87 26.26 -3.49 20.11
CA SER A 87 26.97 -4.27 21.12
C SER A 87 26.12 -5.36 21.77
N ASP A 88 24.79 -5.23 21.72
CA ASP A 88 23.85 -6.15 22.37
C ASP A 88 23.37 -7.27 21.44
N ILE A 89 23.88 -7.30 20.20
CA ILE A 89 23.49 -8.30 19.19
C ILE A 89 23.97 -9.67 19.63
N THR A 90 23.04 -10.62 19.66
CA THR A 90 23.27 -12.00 20.08
C THR A 90 23.56 -12.94 18.91
N ALA A 91 23.23 -12.51 17.69
CA ALA A 91 23.57 -13.22 16.47
C ALA A 91 25.10 -13.42 16.30
N SER A 92 25.51 -14.54 15.70
CA SER A 92 26.93 -14.85 15.48
C SER A 92 27.64 -13.77 14.65
N ASP A 93 28.95 -13.57 14.90
CA ASP A 93 29.79 -12.63 14.13
C ASP A 93 29.68 -12.81 12.62
N THR A 94 29.56 -14.06 12.15
CA THR A 94 29.38 -14.36 10.73
C THR A 94 28.04 -13.83 10.20
N ALA A 95 26.96 -13.99 10.97
CA ALA A 95 25.64 -13.45 10.62
C ALA A 95 25.67 -11.92 10.62
N VAL A 96 26.28 -11.30 11.63
CA VAL A 96 26.47 -9.85 11.74
C VAL A 96 27.24 -9.30 10.54
N GLN A 97 28.39 -9.88 10.20
CA GLN A 97 29.22 -9.40 9.10
C GLN A 97 28.51 -9.52 7.74
N LYS A 98 27.84 -10.66 7.49
CA LYS A 98 27.05 -10.84 6.26
C LYS A 98 25.84 -9.91 6.23
N GLY A 99 25.20 -9.70 7.38
CA GLY A 99 24.06 -8.83 7.60
C GLY A 99 24.39 -7.38 7.25
N ARG A 100 25.46 -6.83 7.84
CA ARG A 100 25.99 -5.50 7.52
C ARG A 100 26.21 -5.31 6.03
N ARG A 101 26.87 -6.26 5.35
CA ARG A 101 27.08 -6.18 3.89
C ARG A 101 25.79 -6.20 3.06
N ALA A 102 24.71 -6.78 3.56
CA ALA A 102 23.42 -6.78 2.85
C ALA A 102 22.65 -5.48 3.15
N LEU A 103 22.71 -4.98 4.39
CA LEU A 103 22.12 -3.71 4.80
C LEU A 103 22.81 -2.52 4.10
N SER A 104 24.14 -2.47 4.08
CA SER A 104 24.90 -1.44 3.35
C SER A 104 24.50 -1.39 1.87
N ARG A 105 24.42 -2.54 1.17
CA ARG A 105 23.94 -2.56 -0.23
C ARG A 105 22.50 -2.06 -0.40
N SER A 106 21.65 -2.28 0.58
CA SER A 106 20.27 -1.78 0.53
C SER A 106 20.20 -0.29 0.86
N LEU A 107 21.09 0.23 1.71
CA LEU A 107 21.29 1.65 1.96
C LEU A 107 21.82 2.35 0.72
N ASP A 108 22.87 1.81 0.09
CA ASP A 108 23.43 2.31 -1.17
C ASP A 108 22.32 2.45 -2.22
N GLN A 109 21.52 1.41 -2.42
CA GLN A 109 20.38 1.45 -3.35
C GLN A 109 19.36 2.54 -3.01
N TYR A 110 19.09 2.78 -1.72
CA TYR A 110 18.18 3.84 -1.30
C TYR A 110 18.74 5.22 -1.61
N TYR A 111 20.02 5.47 -1.31
CA TYR A 111 20.67 6.76 -1.55
C TYR A 111 20.98 7.03 -3.03
N ASP A 112 21.28 5.98 -3.81
CA ASP A 112 21.55 6.09 -5.25
C ASP A 112 20.28 6.33 -6.06
N LEU A 113 19.18 5.64 -5.73
CA LEU A 113 17.94 5.67 -6.52
C LEU A 113 16.92 6.68 -6.01
N GLY A 114 16.91 6.96 -4.71
CA GLY A 114 15.85 7.67 -4.02
C GLY A 114 14.59 6.83 -3.78
N LEU A 115 13.71 7.34 -2.90
CA LEU A 115 12.53 6.59 -2.41
C LEU A 115 11.52 6.23 -3.51
N ASP A 116 11.27 7.12 -4.47
CA ASP A 116 10.28 6.90 -5.53
C ASP A 116 10.71 5.77 -6.47
N SER A 117 11.95 5.84 -6.96
CA SER A 117 12.56 4.80 -7.80
C SER A 117 12.68 3.45 -7.09
N LEU A 118 12.99 3.48 -5.78
CA LEU A 118 13.03 2.27 -4.96
C LEU A 118 11.63 1.65 -4.78
N THR A 119 10.61 2.50 -4.65
CA THR A 119 9.21 2.08 -4.61
C THR A 119 8.79 1.44 -5.93
N ASP A 120 9.09 2.07 -7.06
CA ASP A 120 8.80 1.51 -8.38
C ASP A 120 9.52 0.17 -8.61
N LYS A 121 10.78 0.03 -8.13
CA LYS A 121 11.50 -1.25 -8.16
C LYS A 121 10.77 -2.33 -7.35
N MET A 122 10.29 -2.00 -6.16
CA MET A 122 9.54 -2.93 -5.32
C MET A 122 8.22 -3.35 -5.99
N TYR A 123 7.51 -2.42 -6.65
CA TYR A 123 6.27 -2.73 -7.39
C TYR A 123 6.48 -3.73 -8.54
N ARG A 124 7.64 -3.75 -9.19
CA ARG A 124 7.98 -4.78 -10.21
C ARG A 124 8.08 -6.19 -9.63
N GLU A 125 8.24 -6.31 -8.32
CA GLU A 125 8.36 -7.57 -7.60
C GLU A 125 7.11 -7.82 -6.72
N ALA A 126 6.02 -7.12 -7.00
CA ALA A 126 4.77 -7.24 -6.26
C ALA A 126 4.07 -8.59 -6.53
N PRO A 127 3.26 -9.10 -5.58
CA PRO A 127 2.57 -10.37 -5.73
C PRO A 127 1.63 -10.49 -6.94
N TYR A 128 1.06 -9.38 -7.42
CA TYR A 128 0.16 -9.38 -8.57
C TYR A 128 0.40 -8.16 -9.47
N ASP A 129 0.04 -8.28 -10.74
CA ASP A 129 0.22 -7.22 -11.75
C ASP A 129 -0.68 -5.99 -11.50
N VAL A 130 -1.81 -6.20 -10.80
CA VAL A 130 -2.71 -5.10 -10.41
C VAL A 130 -2.01 -4.05 -9.55
N GLN A 131 -1.02 -4.42 -8.73
CA GLN A 131 -0.20 -3.46 -7.98
C GLN A 131 0.54 -2.49 -8.91
N GLN A 132 1.16 -2.98 -9.98
CA GLN A 132 1.88 -2.14 -10.94
C GLN A 132 0.92 -1.24 -11.72
N THR A 133 -0.25 -1.77 -12.06
CA THR A 133 -1.29 -1.01 -12.77
C THR A 133 -1.87 0.09 -11.89
N TYR A 134 -2.11 -0.20 -10.60
CA TYR A 134 -2.49 0.82 -9.62
C TYR A 134 -1.44 1.93 -9.50
N ARG A 135 -0.16 1.56 -9.39
CA ARG A 135 0.93 2.54 -9.26
C ARG A 135 0.97 3.51 -10.44
N ARG A 136 0.68 3.02 -11.66
CA ARG A 136 0.55 3.88 -12.84
C ARG A 136 -0.65 4.82 -12.74
N LEU A 137 -1.82 4.30 -12.35
CA LEU A 137 -3.03 5.10 -12.14
C LEU A 137 -2.81 6.19 -11.07
N ASP A 138 -2.20 5.84 -9.93
CA ASP A 138 -1.92 6.75 -8.82
C ASP A 138 -0.99 7.88 -9.24
N LYS A 139 0.10 7.59 -9.97
CA LYS A 139 1.00 8.61 -10.54
C LYS A 139 0.29 9.55 -11.51
N GLN A 140 -0.56 9.01 -12.39
CA GLN A 140 -1.32 9.82 -13.35
C GLN A 140 -2.30 10.77 -12.65
N LEU A 141 -2.97 10.29 -11.60
CA LEU A 141 -3.88 11.09 -10.79
C LEU A 141 -3.11 12.13 -9.95
N GLU A 142 -1.97 11.78 -9.37
CA GLU A 142 -1.10 12.72 -8.65
C GLU A 142 -0.65 13.89 -9.53
N VAL A 143 -0.13 13.61 -10.73
CA VAL A 143 0.23 14.65 -11.71
C VAL A 143 -0.97 15.50 -12.12
N ALA A 144 -2.16 14.89 -12.23
CA ALA A 144 -3.38 15.62 -12.59
C ALA A 144 -3.97 16.46 -11.46
N THR A 145 -3.61 16.18 -10.20
CA THR A 145 -3.97 16.99 -9.03
C THR A 145 -2.99 18.12 -8.75
N ASP A 146 -1.80 18.07 -9.34
CA ASP A 146 -0.78 19.10 -9.21
C ASP A 146 -1.06 20.25 -10.20
N ASP A 147 -1.52 21.40 -9.69
CA ASP A 147 -1.88 22.56 -10.49
C ASP A 147 -0.70 23.08 -11.33
N GLU A 148 0.54 22.97 -10.82
CA GLU A 148 1.74 23.42 -11.54
C GLU A 148 2.01 22.54 -12.76
N GLN A 149 1.83 21.22 -12.63
CA GLN A 149 2.00 20.29 -13.75
C GLN A 149 0.80 20.26 -14.70
N THR A 150 -0.40 20.48 -14.19
CA THR A 150 -1.64 20.49 -14.98
C THR A 150 -1.62 21.61 -16.03
N THR A 151 -1.03 22.77 -15.72
CA THR A 151 -0.87 23.88 -16.67
C THR A 151 0.05 23.58 -17.85
N LEU A 152 1.03 22.66 -17.68
CA LEU A 152 1.98 22.27 -18.73
C LEU A 152 1.41 21.20 -19.68
N PHE A 153 0.53 20.32 -19.20
CA PHE A 153 0.03 19.16 -19.96
C PHE A 153 -1.46 19.26 -20.36
N GLY A 154 -2.16 20.32 -19.97
CA GLY A 154 -3.39 20.82 -20.62
C GLY A 154 -4.66 19.96 -20.58
N LYS A 155 -4.64 18.73 -20.04
CA LYS A 155 -5.81 17.81 -20.10
C LYS A 155 -6.14 17.03 -18.81
N LYS A 156 -5.67 17.46 -17.63
CA LYS A 156 -5.96 16.78 -16.33
C LYS A 156 -5.75 15.24 -16.37
N ASN A 157 -4.90 14.73 -17.29
CA ASN A 157 -4.70 13.31 -17.60
C ASN A 157 -5.98 12.46 -17.78
N ARG A 158 -7.09 13.01 -18.29
CA ARG A 158 -8.37 12.29 -18.43
C ARG A 158 -8.27 10.98 -19.21
N GLU A 159 -7.73 11.02 -20.43
CA GLU A 159 -7.54 9.87 -21.32
C GLU A 159 -6.56 8.83 -20.71
N PRO A 160 -5.34 9.20 -20.28
CA PRO A 160 -4.44 8.26 -19.60
C PRO A 160 -5.04 7.61 -18.36
N THR A 161 -5.81 8.36 -17.56
CA THR A 161 -6.49 7.84 -16.36
C THR A 161 -7.53 6.77 -16.74
N ARG A 162 -8.27 6.97 -17.83
CA ARG A 162 -9.23 5.98 -18.35
C ARG A 162 -8.53 4.70 -18.80
N GLU A 163 -7.43 4.82 -19.54
CA GLU A 163 -6.66 3.65 -19.99
C GLU A 163 -6.14 2.83 -18.80
N SER A 164 -5.57 3.49 -17.78
CA SER A 164 -5.09 2.80 -16.57
C SER A 164 -6.23 2.21 -15.74
N LEU A 165 -7.42 2.83 -15.71
CA LEU A 165 -8.60 2.26 -15.06
C LEU A 165 -9.03 0.95 -15.75
N CYS A 166 -9.13 0.94 -17.07
CA CYS A 166 -9.46 -0.28 -17.82
C CYS A 166 -8.41 -1.37 -17.58
N ALA A 167 -7.13 -1.03 -17.69
CA ALA A 167 -6.04 -1.98 -17.43
C ALA A 167 -6.07 -2.51 -15.99
N PHE A 168 -6.50 -1.72 -15.01
CA PHE A 168 -6.59 -2.17 -13.62
C PHE A 168 -7.66 -3.26 -13.48
N VAL A 169 -8.84 -3.04 -14.10
CA VAL A 169 -9.95 -4.02 -14.08
C VAL A 169 -9.53 -5.31 -14.79
N GLU A 170 -8.85 -5.21 -15.94
CA GLU A 170 -8.36 -6.36 -16.71
C GLU A 170 -7.33 -7.20 -15.95
N HIS A 171 -6.41 -6.56 -15.23
CA HIS A 171 -5.38 -7.26 -14.45
C HIS A 171 -5.82 -7.62 -13.03
N PHE A 172 -7.04 -7.30 -12.62
CA PHE A 172 -7.49 -7.59 -11.27
C PHE A 172 -7.57 -9.11 -11.05
N PRO A 173 -6.94 -9.65 -9.99
CA PRO A 173 -6.84 -11.10 -9.78
C PRO A 173 -8.14 -11.72 -9.23
N LEU A 174 -9.25 -11.64 -9.97
CA LEU A 174 -10.55 -12.17 -9.55
C LEU A 174 -10.55 -13.68 -9.28
N ALA A 175 -9.64 -14.44 -9.91
CA ALA A 175 -9.47 -15.86 -9.62
C ALA A 175 -9.05 -16.11 -8.15
N ASP A 176 -8.18 -15.25 -7.62
CA ASP A 176 -7.73 -15.32 -6.24
C ASP A 176 -8.64 -14.55 -5.29
N TYR A 177 -9.30 -13.50 -5.77
CA TYR A 177 -10.16 -12.59 -5.00
C TYR A 177 -11.58 -12.48 -5.59
N PRO A 178 -12.34 -13.59 -5.69
CA PRO A 178 -13.67 -13.56 -6.29
C PRO A 178 -14.65 -12.69 -5.49
N GLU A 179 -14.44 -12.53 -4.18
CA GLU A 179 -15.30 -11.72 -3.32
C GLU A 179 -15.21 -10.20 -3.57
N TYR A 180 -14.35 -9.77 -4.51
CA TYR A 180 -14.15 -8.38 -4.90
C TYR A 180 -14.80 -8.02 -6.25
N GLU A 181 -15.46 -8.97 -6.91
CA GLU A 181 -16.08 -8.73 -8.23
C GLU A 181 -17.09 -7.56 -8.19
N ASP A 182 -18.05 -7.59 -7.26
CA ASP A 182 -19.02 -6.51 -7.10
C ASP A 182 -18.36 -5.19 -6.68
N ASP A 183 -17.40 -5.24 -5.74
CA ASP A 183 -16.65 -4.07 -5.28
C ASP A 183 -15.93 -3.40 -6.46
N LEU A 184 -15.32 -4.20 -7.35
CA LEU A 184 -14.60 -3.74 -8.54
C LEU A 184 -15.54 -3.10 -9.55
N TYR A 185 -16.71 -3.70 -9.79
CA TYR A 185 -17.71 -3.15 -10.71
C TYR A 185 -18.31 -1.83 -10.22
N ILE A 186 -18.65 -1.74 -8.92
CA ILE A 186 -19.13 -0.50 -8.30
C ILE A 186 -18.07 0.59 -8.46
N TRP A 187 -16.81 0.28 -8.09
CA TRP A 187 -15.71 1.22 -8.22
C TRP A 187 -15.47 1.65 -9.67
N TYR A 188 -15.48 0.71 -10.63
CA TYR A 188 -15.31 1.02 -12.05
C TYR A 188 -16.41 1.95 -12.57
N ARG A 189 -17.68 1.73 -12.20
CA ARG A 189 -18.79 2.63 -12.56
C ARG A 189 -18.61 4.03 -11.97
N LEU A 190 -18.27 4.12 -10.68
CA LEU A 190 -18.05 5.39 -10.01
C LEU A 190 -16.90 6.18 -10.63
N MET A 191 -15.75 5.52 -10.85
CA MET A 191 -14.57 6.09 -11.51
C MET A 191 -14.88 6.51 -12.93
N SER A 192 -15.49 5.63 -13.74
CA SER A 192 -15.83 5.94 -15.14
C SER A 192 -16.71 7.16 -15.23
N ALA A 193 -17.77 7.22 -14.41
CA ALA A 193 -18.68 8.35 -14.43
C ALA A 193 -18.08 9.63 -13.79
N GLU A 194 -17.03 9.55 -12.98
CA GLU A 194 -16.27 10.74 -12.55
C GLU A 194 -15.39 11.24 -13.71
N ILE A 195 -14.66 10.33 -14.36
CA ILE A 195 -13.82 10.67 -15.52
C ILE A 195 -14.67 11.16 -16.69
N ASP A 196 -15.87 10.62 -16.91
CA ASP A 196 -16.80 11.02 -17.98
C ASP A 196 -17.58 12.31 -17.69
N SER A 197 -17.53 12.83 -16.46
CA SER A 197 -18.17 14.11 -16.12
C SER A 197 -17.53 15.29 -16.87
N ASP A 198 -18.35 16.24 -17.31
CA ASP A 198 -17.89 17.51 -17.88
C ASP A 198 -17.07 18.33 -16.84
N ASP A 199 -17.43 18.19 -15.56
CA ASP A 199 -16.75 18.81 -14.43
C ASP A 199 -15.69 17.88 -13.80
N TYR A 200 -14.98 17.09 -14.61
CA TYR A 200 -13.98 16.13 -14.14
C TYR A 200 -12.98 16.75 -13.14
N ASP A 201 -12.93 16.18 -11.95
CA ASP A 201 -12.00 16.55 -10.88
C ASP A 201 -11.06 15.37 -10.53
N PRO A 202 -9.76 15.47 -10.91
CA PRO A 202 -8.75 14.49 -10.56
C PRO A 202 -8.66 14.20 -9.05
N ASN A 203 -8.99 15.17 -8.19
CA ASN A 203 -8.99 14.95 -6.74
C ASN A 203 -10.10 13.99 -6.31
N ARG A 204 -11.29 14.06 -6.92
CA ARG A 204 -12.39 13.12 -6.65
C ARG A 204 -12.03 11.72 -7.16
N ALA A 205 -11.48 11.62 -8.37
CA ALA A 205 -11.01 10.35 -8.92
C ALA A 205 -9.89 9.73 -8.07
N GLN A 206 -8.94 10.52 -7.59
CA GLN A 206 -7.88 10.04 -6.70
C GLN A 206 -8.42 9.53 -5.36
N LYS A 207 -9.43 10.18 -4.78
CA LYS A 207 -10.09 9.70 -3.56
C LYS A 207 -10.77 8.35 -3.79
N LEU A 208 -11.52 8.20 -4.89
CA LEU A 208 -12.18 6.94 -5.25
C LEU A 208 -11.17 5.82 -5.48
N ALA A 209 -10.08 6.09 -6.22
CA ALA A 209 -9.00 5.14 -6.46
C ALA A 209 -8.34 4.68 -5.15
N LYS A 210 -7.97 5.63 -4.26
CA LYS A 210 -7.36 5.33 -2.96
C LYS A 210 -8.30 4.53 -2.05
N MET A 211 -9.60 4.79 -2.09
CA MET A 211 -10.59 4.04 -1.30
C MET A 211 -10.66 2.57 -1.70
N PHE A 212 -10.75 2.28 -3.00
CA PHE A 212 -10.81 0.89 -3.49
C PHE A 212 -9.49 0.19 -3.26
N TRP A 213 -8.38 0.88 -3.56
CA TRP A 213 -7.06 0.34 -3.32
C TRP A 213 -6.81 -0.02 -1.86
N ARG A 214 -7.27 0.81 -0.92
CA ARG A 214 -7.24 0.50 0.50
C ARG A 214 -8.08 -0.74 0.83
N LEU A 215 -9.30 -0.83 0.31
CA LEU A 215 -10.19 -1.98 0.51
C LEU A 215 -9.55 -3.31 0.06
N PHE A 216 -8.89 -3.30 -1.10
CA PHE A 216 -8.13 -4.44 -1.60
C PHE A 216 -6.87 -4.71 -0.77
N CYS A 217 -6.08 -3.67 -0.48
CA CYS A 217 -4.82 -3.79 0.25
C CYS A 217 -4.98 -4.35 1.66
N LEU A 218 -6.10 -4.12 2.33
CA LEU A 218 -6.40 -4.70 3.64
C LEU A 218 -6.45 -6.24 3.60
N GLU A 219 -7.03 -6.82 2.55
CA GLU A 219 -7.01 -8.28 2.37
C GLU A 219 -5.69 -8.75 1.77
N LEU A 220 -5.08 -7.97 0.86
CA LEU A 220 -3.75 -8.26 0.33
C LEU A 220 -2.74 -8.44 1.46
N ALA A 221 -2.72 -7.54 2.44
CA ALA A 221 -1.87 -7.63 3.62
C ALA A 221 -2.09 -8.94 4.40
N CYS A 222 -3.35 -9.33 4.58
CA CYS A 222 -3.71 -10.55 5.30
C CYS A 222 -3.31 -11.84 4.57
N ARG A 223 -3.27 -11.81 3.23
CA ARG A 223 -2.90 -12.99 2.41
C ARG A 223 -1.42 -13.03 2.03
N ASN A 224 -0.78 -11.87 1.87
CA ASN A 224 0.61 -11.70 1.47
C ASN A 224 1.42 -11.06 2.61
N ASN A 225 1.67 -11.88 3.65
CA ASN A 225 2.56 -11.59 4.75
C ASN A 225 3.43 -12.83 5.07
N ASN A 226 4.46 -12.66 5.89
CA ASN A 226 5.38 -13.74 6.28
C ASN A 226 5.17 -14.22 7.73
N GLY A 227 3.94 -14.53 8.11
CA GLY A 227 3.61 -15.15 9.41
C GLY A 227 2.94 -14.23 10.41
N LEU A 228 2.34 -13.14 9.93
CA LEU A 228 1.60 -12.16 10.73
C LEU A 228 0.12 -12.54 10.85
N THR A 229 -0.43 -12.33 12.04
CA THR A 229 -1.86 -12.48 12.26
C THR A 229 -2.63 -11.27 11.72
N ARG A 230 -3.93 -11.46 11.43
CA ARG A 230 -4.81 -10.35 11.02
C ARG A 230 -4.85 -9.21 12.04
N GLN A 231 -4.75 -9.51 13.33
CA GLN A 231 -4.76 -8.51 14.40
C GLN A 231 -3.48 -7.67 14.41
N GLU A 232 -2.31 -8.30 14.22
CA GLU A 232 -1.04 -7.58 14.14
C GLU A 232 -1.01 -6.64 12.93
N ILE A 233 -1.53 -7.09 11.79
CA ILE A 233 -1.68 -6.25 10.59
C ILE A 233 -2.64 -5.09 10.90
N ALA A 234 -3.78 -5.35 11.55
CA ALA A 234 -4.75 -4.31 11.93
C ALA A 234 -4.07 -3.22 12.77
N THR A 235 -3.34 -3.62 13.81
CA THR A 235 -2.60 -2.68 14.68
C THR A 235 -1.57 -1.87 13.88
N GLU A 236 -0.84 -2.48 12.95
CA GLU A 236 0.18 -1.76 12.18
C GLU A 236 -0.42 -0.76 11.17
N VAL A 237 -1.63 -1.03 10.64
CA VAL A 237 -2.34 -0.12 9.71
C VAL A 237 -3.30 0.84 10.42
N ASP A 238 -3.19 0.95 11.75
CA ASP A 238 -4.02 1.80 12.61
C ASP A 238 -5.52 1.52 12.48
N GLU A 239 -5.87 0.23 12.48
CA GLU A 239 -7.23 -0.26 12.44
C GLU A 239 -7.53 -1.17 13.63
N ASN A 240 -8.73 -1.04 14.19
CA ASN A 240 -9.18 -1.94 15.26
C ASN A 240 -9.43 -3.36 14.72
N SER A 241 -9.92 -3.46 13.49
CA SER A 241 -10.34 -4.70 12.85
C SER A 241 -10.28 -4.54 11.33
N ILE A 242 -9.54 -5.42 10.66
CA ILE A 242 -9.48 -5.47 9.20
C ILE A 242 -10.87 -5.66 8.60
N ARG A 243 -11.69 -6.53 9.20
CA ARG A 243 -13.04 -6.81 8.71
C ARG A 243 -13.91 -5.58 8.76
N ASP A 244 -13.90 -4.87 9.89
CA ASP A 244 -14.79 -3.72 10.09
C ASP A 244 -14.34 -2.53 9.23
N ALA A 245 -13.02 -2.36 9.04
CA ALA A 245 -12.46 -1.40 8.10
C ALA A 245 -12.89 -1.67 6.64
N LYS A 246 -12.86 -2.94 6.20
CA LYS A 246 -13.36 -3.35 4.88
C LYS A 246 -14.86 -3.11 4.75
N GLN A 247 -15.66 -3.48 5.76
CA GLN A 247 -17.10 -3.27 5.76
C GLN A 247 -17.46 -1.79 5.68
N HIS A 248 -16.75 -0.93 6.42
CA HIS A 248 -16.91 0.52 6.35
C HIS A 248 -16.64 1.08 4.95
N LEU A 249 -15.55 0.65 4.30
CA LEU A 249 -15.22 1.07 2.94
C LEU A 249 -16.28 0.61 1.92
N ARG A 250 -16.79 -0.62 2.06
CA ARG A 250 -17.88 -1.13 1.21
C ARG A 250 -19.17 -0.35 1.37
N SER A 251 -19.57 -0.07 2.61
CA SER A 251 -20.75 0.77 2.89
C SER A 251 -20.62 2.15 2.26
N LYS A 252 -19.44 2.77 2.32
CA LYS A 252 -19.17 4.06 1.65
C LYS A 252 -19.28 3.97 0.13
N PHE A 253 -18.78 2.90 -0.50
CA PHE A 253 -18.93 2.71 -1.94
C PHE A 253 -20.39 2.60 -2.36
N LEU A 254 -21.19 1.84 -1.60
CA LEU A 254 -22.62 1.71 -1.83
C LEU A 254 -23.38 3.03 -1.63
N GLU A 255 -23.00 3.81 -0.62
CA GLU A 255 -23.57 5.15 -0.39
C GLU A 255 -23.28 6.08 -1.56
N LEU A 256 -22.02 6.17 -2.00
CA LEU A 256 -21.62 6.97 -3.16
C LEU A 256 -22.34 6.54 -4.45
N GLU A 257 -22.52 5.24 -4.66
CA GLU A 257 -23.26 4.73 -5.81
C GLU A 257 -24.74 5.12 -5.76
N ARG A 258 -25.38 5.01 -4.59
CA ARG A 258 -26.76 5.44 -4.40
C ARG A 258 -26.93 6.94 -4.60
N GLU A 259 -26.05 7.75 -4.02
CA GLU A 259 -26.08 9.21 -4.21
C GLU A 259 -25.99 9.59 -5.68
N LYS A 260 -25.09 8.93 -6.43
CA LYS A 260 -24.94 9.16 -7.87
C LYS A 260 -26.15 8.70 -8.67
N ALA A 261 -26.72 7.53 -8.32
CA ALA A 261 -27.92 7.02 -8.95
C ALA A 261 -29.13 7.95 -8.70
N ARG A 262 -29.28 8.49 -7.49
CA ARG A 262 -30.31 9.47 -7.11
C ARG A 262 -30.13 10.79 -7.87
N ALA A 263 -28.91 11.29 -7.99
CA ALA A 263 -28.62 12.52 -8.72
C ALA A 263 -28.93 12.40 -10.23
N ASN A 264 -28.83 11.19 -10.80
CA ASN A 264 -29.14 10.92 -12.20
C ASN A 264 -30.62 10.57 -12.45
N ALA A 265 -31.37 10.19 -11.42
CA ALA A 265 -32.80 9.98 -11.51
C ALA A 265 -33.51 11.35 -11.53
N SER A 266 -34.30 11.64 -12.57
CA SER A 266 -35.19 12.81 -12.59
C SER A 266 -36.13 12.81 -11.37
N ASP A 267 -36.63 13.98 -10.94
CA ASP A 267 -37.46 14.26 -9.75
C ASP A 267 -38.76 13.42 -9.53
N SER A 268 -38.98 12.30 -10.22
CA SER A 268 -40.09 11.37 -9.95
C SER A 268 -39.69 10.32 -8.92
N GLU A 269 -40.60 10.05 -7.98
CA GLU A 269 -40.42 9.05 -6.93
C GLU A 269 -40.23 7.63 -7.48
N GLU A 270 -40.80 7.32 -8.66
CA GLU A 270 -40.59 6.04 -9.34
C GLU A 270 -39.19 5.92 -9.95
N ALA A 271 -38.63 6.99 -10.50
CA ALA A 271 -37.26 7.00 -11.03
C ALA A 271 -36.23 6.81 -9.91
N LEU A 272 -36.46 7.42 -8.74
CA LEU A 272 -35.68 7.23 -7.52
C LEU A 272 -35.74 5.78 -7.02
N LYS A 273 -36.94 5.19 -6.91
CA LYS A 273 -37.11 3.78 -6.51
C LYS A 273 -36.48 2.82 -7.51
N ALA A 274 -36.55 3.10 -8.81
CA ALA A 274 -35.89 2.29 -9.83
C ALA A 274 -34.36 2.39 -9.75
N ALA A 275 -33.81 3.60 -9.59
CA ALA A 275 -32.38 3.81 -9.45
C ALA A 275 -31.80 3.09 -8.20
N GLU A 276 -32.51 3.13 -7.08
CA GLU A 276 -32.14 2.38 -5.88
C GLU A 276 -32.26 0.86 -6.09
N ALA A 277 -33.31 0.40 -6.78
CA ALA A 277 -33.51 -1.02 -7.10
C ALA A 277 -32.46 -1.58 -8.06
N PHE A 278 -31.83 -0.75 -8.91
CA PHE A 278 -30.70 -1.14 -9.77
C PHE A 278 -29.37 -1.29 -9.01
N VAL A 279 -29.23 -0.66 -7.85
CA VAL A 279 -28.06 -0.84 -6.95
C VAL A 279 -28.22 -2.10 -6.08
N VAL A 280 -29.46 -2.54 -5.83
CA VAL A 280 -29.80 -3.68 -4.97
C VAL A 280 -29.71 -5.09 -5.60
N PRO A 281 -29.79 -5.37 -6.92
CA PRO A 281 -29.98 -6.75 -7.39
C PRO A 281 -28.72 -7.62 -7.32
N HIS A 282 -27.58 -7.10 -6.84
CA HIS A 282 -26.31 -7.85 -6.76
C HIS A 282 -25.93 -8.21 -5.31
N LEU A 283 -26.79 -7.93 -4.33
CA LEU A 283 -26.53 -8.19 -2.90
C LEU A 283 -27.12 -9.50 -2.35
N ASP A 284 -27.86 -10.27 -3.16
CA ASP A 284 -28.46 -11.54 -2.71
C ASP A 284 -27.53 -12.74 -2.92
N VAL A 285 -26.33 -12.70 -2.31
CA VAL A 285 -25.61 -13.93 -1.96
C VAL A 285 -25.73 -14.14 -0.46
N LYS A 286 -26.70 -14.95 -0.05
CA LYS A 286 -26.73 -15.55 1.29
C LYS A 286 -25.44 -16.34 1.48
N ILE A 287 -24.52 -15.84 2.29
CA ILE A 287 -23.40 -16.64 2.80
C ILE A 287 -23.99 -17.55 3.90
N PRO A 288 -24.02 -18.89 3.71
CA PRO A 288 -24.40 -19.78 4.80
C PRO A 288 -23.38 -19.69 5.93
N VAL A 289 -23.90 -19.70 7.16
CA VAL A 289 -23.18 -19.68 8.45
C VAL A 289 -22.18 -20.83 8.56
#